data_AF-A0A2D4H8G0-F1
#
_entry.id   AF-A0A2D4H8G0-F1
#
_cell.length_a   1.000
_cell.length_b   1.000
_cell.length_c   1.000
_cell.angle_alpha   90.00
_cell.angle_beta   90.00
_cell.angle_gamma   90.00
#
_symmetry.space_group_name_H-M   'P 1'
#
loop_
_entity.id
_entity.type
_entity.pdbx_description
1 polymer ?
#
loop_
_entity_poly.entity_id
_entity_poly.type
_entity_poly.pdbx_seq_one_letter_code
_entity_poly.pdbx_strand_id
1 'polypeptide(L)'
;MDNAEAQFTTALRLTTHQELWAFIVTNLASVYIREGNRHQELYSLLERINPDHNFPVSSHCLRAAAFYIRGLFSFFQGRYNEAKRFLRETLKMSNAEDLNRLTAC
;
A
#
# COMPACT_ATOMS: atom_id res chain seq x y z
N MET A 1 10.55 16.27 -2.45
CA MET A 1 9.49 15.26 -2.24
C MET A 1 8.13 15.92 -2.16
N ASP A 2 8.08 17.19 -1.79
CA ASP A 2 6.93 18.10 -1.88
C ASP A 2 6.15 18.02 -3.20
N ASN A 3 6.86 17.92 -4.34
CA ASN A 3 6.21 17.75 -5.64
C ASN A 3 5.42 16.43 -5.77
N ALA A 4 5.89 15.34 -5.16
CA ALA A 4 5.22 14.04 -5.22
C ALA A 4 3.97 14.02 -4.35
N GLU A 5 4.03 14.55 -3.13
CA GLU A 5 2.86 14.72 -2.25
C GLU A 5 1.79 15.57 -2.93
N ALA A 6 2.17 16.72 -3.50
CA ALA A 6 1.24 17.61 -4.20
C ALA A 6 0.57 16.93 -5.41
N GLN A 7 1.35 16.19 -6.21
CA GLN A 7 0.84 15.45 -7.36
C GLN A 7 -0.12 14.34 -6.95
N PHE A 8 0.25 13.51 -5.97
CA PHE A 8 -0.61 12.43 -5.49
C PHE A 8 -1.87 12.95 -4.80
N THR A 9 -1.78 14.04 -4.03
CA THR A 9 -2.95 14.67 -3.40
C THR A 9 -3.91 15.23 -4.46
N THR A 10 -3.37 15.85 -5.51
CA THR A 10 -4.19 16.32 -6.64
C THR A 10 -4.84 15.15 -7.37
N ALA A 11 -4.07 14.11 -7.70
CA ALA A 11 -4.58 12.91 -8.36
C ALA A 11 -5.66 12.21 -7.51
N LEU A 12 -5.49 12.17 -6.19
CA LEU A 12 -6.45 11.59 -5.24
C LEU A 12 -7.79 12.32 -5.25
N ARG A 13 -7.78 13.64 -5.45
CA ARG A 13 -8.99 14.47 -5.55
C ARG A 13 -9.71 14.31 -6.89
N LEU A 14 -8.96 14.05 -7.96
CA LEU A 14 -9.49 13.99 -9.32
C LEU A 14 -9.92 12.57 -9.73
N THR A 15 -9.36 11.53 -9.12
CA THR A 15 -9.66 10.15 -9.49
C THR A 15 -11.07 9.73 -9.07
N THR A 16 -11.78 9.11 -10.00
CA THR A 16 -13.04 8.37 -9.74
C THR A 16 -12.82 6.86 -9.84
N HIS A 17 -11.67 6.41 -10.34
CA HIS A 17 -11.33 5.00 -10.51
C HIS A 17 -10.75 4.42 -9.23
N GLN A 18 -11.32 3.30 -8.79
CA GLN A 18 -10.99 2.65 -7.52
C GLN A 18 -9.59 2.04 -7.50
N GLU A 19 -9.14 1.46 -8.61
CA GLU A 19 -7.77 0.93 -8.78
C GLU A 19 -6.72 2.03 -8.76
N LEU A 20 -6.96 3.10 -9.52
CA LEU A 20 -6.08 4.26 -9.52
C LEU A 20 -6.05 4.93 -8.14
N TRP A 21 -7.19 5.00 -7.45
CA TRP A 21 -7.26 5.47 -6.07
C TRP A 21 -6.38 4.64 -5.14
N ALA A 22 -6.45 3.31 -5.21
CA ALA A 22 -5.64 2.41 -4.36
C ALA A 22 -4.14 2.53 -4.68
N PHE A 23 -3.79 2.70 -5.96
CA PHE A 23 -2.43 2.97 -6.40
C PHE A 23 -1.91 4.31 -5.85
N ILE A 24 -2.69 5.38 -5.95
CA ILE A 24 -2.31 6.70 -5.44
C ILE A 24 -2.11 6.66 -3.92
N VAL A 25 -3.04 6.05 -3.18
CA VAL A 25 -2.97 5.99 -1.71
C VAL A 25 -1.76 5.19 -1.23
N THR A 26 -1.45 4.06 -1.85
CA THR A 26 -0.27 3.24 -1.47
C THR A 26 1.04 3.98 -1.76
N ASN A 27 1.14 4.70 -2.89
CA ASN A 27 2.32 5.52 -3.19
C ASN A 27 2.45 6.74 -2.26
N LEU A 28 1.35 7.44 -1.97
CA LEU A 28 1.36 8.57 -1.04
C LEU A 28 1.76 8.13 0.38
N ALA A 29 1.29 6.97 0.82
CA ALA A 29 1.72 6.39 2.10
C ALA A 29 3.23 6.08 2.11
N SER A 30 3.81 5.64 1.00
CA SER A 30 5.26 5.44 0.88
C SER A 30 6.05 6.74 1.04
N VAL A 31 5.55 7.85 0.46
CA VAL A 31 6.13 9.19 0.64
C VAL A 31 6.11 9.58 2.11
N TYR A 32 4.97 9.45 2.79
CA TYR A 32 4.86 9.80 4.22
C TYR A 32 5.74 8.95 5.14
N ILE A 33 5.85 7.64 4.87
CA ILE A 33 6.77 6.76 5.62
C ILE A 33 8.22 7.26 5.46
N ARG A 34 8.60 7.68 4.27
CA ARG A 34 9.97 8.13 3.98
C ARG A 34 10.28 9.47 4.63
N GLU A 35 9.33 10.40 4.67
CA GLU A 35 9.52 11.71 5.30
C GLU A 35 9.53 11.64 6.83
N GLY A 36 8.76 10.72 7.42
CA GLY A 36 8.82 10.45 8.86
C GLY A 36 8.24 11.56 9.77
N ASN A 37 7.60 12.59 9.22
CA ASN A 37 6.95 13.66 9.97
C ASN A 37 5.41 13.71 9.79
N ARG A 38 4.86 12.99 8.80
CA ARG A 38 3.41 12.95 8.42
C ARG A 38 2.65 11.77 9.02
N HIS A 39 2.84 11.51 10.32
CA HIS A 39 2.28 10.32 10.96
C HIS A 39 0.76 10.29 10.95
N GLN A 40 0.09 11.42 11.20
CA GLN A 40 -1.37 11.49 11.26
C GLN A 40 -1.99 11.22 9.88
N GLU A 41 -1.51 11.89 8.82
CA GLU A 41 -2.03 11.64 7.47
C GLU A 41 -1.79 10.20 7.04
N LEU A 42 -0.63 9.63 7.38
CA LEU A 42 -0.32 8.24 7.11
C LEU A 42 -1.31 7.28 7.81
N TYR A 43 -1.64 7.49 9.08
CA TYR A 43 -2.64 6.66 9.77
C TYR A 43 -4.00 6.70 9.07
N SER A 44 -4.47 7.90 8.71
CA SER A 44 -5.74 8.06 7.98
C SER A 44 -5.72 7.37 6.62
N LEU A 45 -4.60 7.39 5.89
CA LEU A 45 -4.46 6.64 4.65
C LEU A 45 -4.51 5.13 4.92
N LEU A 46 -3.77 4.63 5.91
CA LEU A 46 -3.70 3.21 6.21
C LEU A 46 -5.05 2.63 6.62
N GLU A 47 -5.87 3.36 7.38
CA GLU A 47 -7.24 2.94 7.71
C GLU A 47 -8.09 2.73 6.45
N ARG A 48 -7.95 3.59 5.44
CA ARG A 48 -8.68 3.49 4.17
C ARG A 48 -8.21 2.32 3.31
N ILE A 49 -6.96 1.89 3.45
CA ILE A 49 -6.36 0.76 2.71
C ILE A 49 -6.05 -0.43 3.62
N ASN A 50 -7.07 -0.99 4.26
CA ASN A 50 -6.90 -2.22 5.03
C ASN A 50 -6.95 -3.47 4.12
N PRO A 51 -5.83 -4.19 3.93
CA PRO A 51 -5.78 -5.33 3.04
C PRO A 51 -6.53 -6.58 3.57
N ASP A 52 -6.76 -6.68 4.89
CA ASP A 52 -7.38 -7.86 5.52
C ASP A 52 -8.91 -7.88 5.36
N HIS A 53 -9.59 -6.74 5.44
CA HIS A 53 -11.06 -6.70 5.53
C HIS A 53 -11.76 -5.96 4.39
N ASN A 54 -11.19 -4.85 3.88
CA ASN A 54 -11.96 -3.93 3.05
C ASN A 54 -11.09 -3.30 1.96
N PHE A 55 -10.29 -4.13 1.28
CA PHE A 55 -9.46 -3.63 0.19
C PHE A 55 -10.35 -3.37 -1.04
N PRO A 56 -10.41 -2.13 -1.53
CA PRO A 56 -11.43 -1.73 -2.49
C PRO A 56 -11.21 -2.28 -3.91
N VAL A 57 -10.16 -3.06 -4.15
CA VAL A 57 -9.78 -3.49 -5.51
C VAL A 57 -9.42 -4.96 -5.54
N SER A 58 -9.70 -5.62 -6.67
CA SER A 58 -9.43 -7.05 -6.88
C SER A 58 -7.98 -7.35 -7.26
N SER A 59 -7.20 -6.34 -7.67
CA SER A 59 -5.81 -6.49 -8.08
C SER A 59 -4.92 -7.04 -6.95
N HIS A 60 -4.28 -8.19 -7.22
CA HIS A 60 -3.32 -8.83 -6.31
C HIS A 60 -2.08 -7.96 -6.10
N CYS A 61 -1.52 -7.37 -7.16
CA CYS A 61 -0.45 -6.37 -7.10
C CYS A 61 -0.74 -5.25 -6.10
N LEU A 62 -1.91 -4.59 -6.23
CA LEU A 62 -2.25 -3.46 -5.37
C LEU A 62 -2.47 -3.90 -3.92
N ARG A 63 -3.02 -5.10 -3.71
CA ARG A 63 -3.21 -5.67 -2.38
C ARG A 63 -1.88 -6.03 -1.71
N ALA A 64 -0.94 -6.60 -2.48
CA ALA A 64 0.43 -6.84 -2.03
C ALA A 64 1.12 -5.53 -1.67
N ALA A 65 0.96 -4.47 -2.47
CA ALA A 65 1.50 -3.15 -2.15
C ALA A 65 0.93 -2.59 -0.83
N ALA A 66 -0.36 -2.76 -0.55
CA ALA A 66 -0.95 -2.35 0.72
C ALA A 66 -0.39 -3.14 1.92
N PHE A 67 -0.19 -4.46 1.77
CA PHE A 67 0.51 -5.27 2.77
C PHE A 67 1.96 -4.80 2.99
N TYR A 68 2.66 -4.47 1.91
CA TYR A 68 4.04 -4.00 1.97
C TYR A 68 4.17 -2.69 2.75
N ILE A 69 3.32 -1.70 2.44
CA ILE A 69 3.31 -0.40 3.13
C ILE A 69 3.01 -0.58 4.63
N ARG A 70 2.04 -1.42 5.00
CA ARG A 70 1.75 -1.72 6.42
C ARG A 70 2.92 -2.44 7.11
N GLY A 71 3.56 -3.37 6.42
CA GLY A 71 4.74 -4.08 6.92
C GLY A 71 5.90 -3.12 7.19
N LEU A 72 6.17 -2.22 6.23
CA LEU A 72 7.21 -1.20 6.35
C LEU A 72 6.93 -0.22 7.50
N PHE A 73 5.68 0.23 7.63
CA PHE A 73 5.28 1.11 8.73
C PHE A 73 5.42 0.44 10.09
N SER A 74 4.97 -0.81 10.26
CA SER A 74 5.15 -1.55 11.51
C SER A 74 6.63 -1.83 11.81
N PHE A 75 7.47 -1.99 10.80
CA PHE A 75 8.92 -2.12 10.98
C PHE A 75 9.52 -0.85 11.59
N PHE A 76 9.21 0.33 11.05
CA PHE A 76 9.70 1.61 11.57
C PHE A 76 9.14 1.95 12.96
N GLN A 77 7.99 1.40 13.35
CA GLN A 77 7.46 1.52 14.70
C GLN A 77 8.04 0.53 15.71
N GLY A 78 8.94 -0.37 15.29
CA GLY A 78 9.50 -1.43 16.15
C GLY A 78 8.55 -2.61 16.40
N ARG A 79 7.40 -2.67 15.73
CA ARG A 79 6.45 -3.80 15.80
C ARG A 79 6.87 -4.92 14.84
N TYR A 80 8.00 -5.55 15.12
CA TYR A 80 8.62 -6.54 14.22
C TYR A 80 7.75 -7.78 13.94
N ASN A 81 6.95 -8.23 14.91
CA ASN A 81 6.06 -9.38 14.72
C ASN A 81 4.98 -9.11 13.66
N GLU A 82 4.38 -7.92 13.70
CA GLU A 82 3.40 -7.49 12.69
C GLU A 82 4.09 -7.23 11.35
N ALA A 83 5.23 -6.54 11.35
CA ALA A 83 5.99 -6.27 10.15
C ALA A 83 6.30 -7.58 9.39
N LYS A 84 6.80 -8.58 10.12
CA LYS A 84 7.09 -9.90 9.56
C LYS A 84 5.85 -10.60 8.99
N ARG A 85 4.70 -10.49 9.67
CA ARG A 85 3.43 -11.03 9.16
C ARG A 85 3.05 -10.37 7.84
N PHE A 86 2.98 -9.04 7.79
CA PHE A 86 2.56 -8.32 6.59
C PHE A 86 3.52 -8.46 5.40
N LEU A 87 4.84 -8.43 5.65
CA LEU A 87 5.84 -8.63 4.59
C LEU A 87 5.79 -10.06 4.01
N ARG A 88 5.47 -11.07 4.83
CA ARG A 88 5.25 -12.43 4.33
C ARG A 88 4.03 -12.55 3.43
N GLU A 89 2.92 -11.90 3.80
CA GLU A 89 1.71 -11.89 2.96
C GLU A 89 1.96 -11.18 1.62
N THR A 90 2.75 -10.10 1.63
CA THR A 90 3.21 -9.44 0.39
C THR A 90 3.90 -10.44 -0.55
N LEU A 91 4.90 -11.17 -0.06
CA LEU A 91 5.67 -12.14 -0.86
C LEU A 91 4.81 -13.30 -1.36
N LYS A 92 3.89 -13.81 -0.53
CA LYS A 92 2.96 -14.87 -0.94
C LYS A 92 2.08 -14.43 -2.11
N MET A 93 1.57 -13.20 -2.08
CA MET A 93 0.73 -12.66 -3.15
C MET A 93 1.52 -12.44 -4.44
N SER A 94 2.73 -11.89 -4.36
CA SER A 94 3.60 -11.73 -5.54
C SER A 94 3.93 -13.07 -6.20
N ASN A 95 4.27 -14.09 -5.40
CA ASN A 95 4.56 -15.43 -5.93
C ASN A 95 3.34 -16.10 -6.57
N ALA A 96 2.14 -15.91 -6.01
CA ALA A 96 0.91 -16.43 -6.59
C ALA A 96 0.56 -15.74 -7.92
N GLU A 97 0.83 -14.45 -8.02
CA GLU A 97 0.65 -13.69 -9.26
C GLU A 97 1.64 -14.13 -10.35
N ASP A 98 2.92 -14.29 -10.01
CA ASP A 98 3.92 -14.83 -10.92
C ASP A 98 3.57 -16.25 -11.39
N LEU A 99 3.06 -17.10 -10.48
CA LEU A 99 2.57 -18.43 -10.82
C LEU A 99 1.37 -18.37 -11.79
N ASN A 100 0.38 -17.51 -11.53
CA ASN A 100 -0.77 -17.35 -12.41
C ASN A 100 -0.38 -16.90 -13.82
N ARG A 101 0.65 -16.03 -13.93
CA ARG A 101 1.18 -15.58 -15.24
C ARG A 101 1.86 -16.72 -16.01
N LEU A 102 2.55 -17.62 -15.31
CA LEU A 102 3.20 -18.79 -15.91
C LEU A 102 2.20 -19.87 -16.37
N THR A 103 1.11 -20.08 -15.62
CA THR A 103 0.09 -21.09 -15.95
C THR A 103 -0.96 -20.64 -16.96
N ALA A 104 -0.99 -19.35 -17.31
CA ALA A 104 -1.94 -18.78 -18.27
C ALA A 104 -1.48 -18.89 -19.74
N CYS A 105 -0.35 -19.55 -20.00
CA CYS A 105 0.14 -19.92 -21.34
C CYS A 105 -0.19 -21.39 -21.64
#